data_AF-Q8IYK2-F1
#
_entry.id   AF-Q8IYK2-F1
#
_cell.length_a   1.000
_cell.length_b   1.000
_cell.length_c   1.000
_cell.angle_alpha   90.00
_cell.angle_beta   90.00
_cell.angle_gamma   90.00
#
_symmetry.space_group_name_H-M   'P 1'
#
loop_
_entity.id
_entity.type
_entity.pdbx_description
1 polymer ?
#
loop_
_entity_poly.entity_id
_entity_poly.type
_entity_poly.pdbx_seq_one_letter_code
_entity_poly.pdbx_strand_id
1 'polypeptide(L)'
;MRVLVPPAERSQDTRVGAPAWREAAQAMARTAHILTDRCGQEAVTMWQPKDSVLDPNVAHHLGRAAYIQPWRFRVEMIKGGGTLEKPPPGEGVTLWKGKMKPPAWYARLPLPLHRKARALQTTEVVHAHARGARLTAARLGRAQHQINGRVRQLLRQREVTDHRLSEVRKGLLINQQSVKLRGYRPKSEKVPDKADSMLTWEKEELKSMKRKMERDMEKSEVLLKTLASCRDTLNFCFKERLQAVDLMNQPLDKVLEQARRHSWVNLSRAPTPRTQGQKTPPPDPVGTYNPACALALNEAKRLLVESKDTLVEMAKNEVDVREQQLQISDRVCASLAQKASETLELKERLNMTLGLMRGTILRCTKYNQELYTTHGLIKGPLSKVHLETAEKLDRPLVRMYQRHVGTQLPEAARLAQGTDKLQCHITYLEKNLDELLATHKNLSWGLNCKNIGHEVDGNVVRLRLRQRQPHVCYEQAQRLVKDWDPRTPPPRSKSSADP
;
A
#
# COMPACT_ATOMS: atom_id res chain seq x y z
N MET A 1 121.67 -24.34 80.98
CA MET A 1 120.37 -23.63 80.94
C MET A 1 120.57 -22.37 80.11
N ARG A 2 119.81 -22.03 79.07
CA ARG A 2 118.41 -22.34 78.69
C ARG A 2 118.28 -22.35 77.15
N VAL A 3 117.53 -23.33 76.66
CA VAL A 3 116.54 -23.28 75.56
C VAL A 3 116.85 -22.36 74.36
N LEU A 4 117.39 -22.96 73.31
CA LEU A 4 117.09 -22.62 71.91
C LEU A 4 116.77 -23.95 71.21
N VAL A 5 115.50 -24.32 71.15
CA VAL A 5 115.03 -25.47 70.36
C VAL A 5 114.92 -25.02 68.90
N PRO A 6 115.47 -25.78 67.92
CA PRO A 6 115.63 -25.34 66.53
C PRO A 6 114.32 -25.46 65.72
N PRO A 7 114.21 -24.79 64.56
CA PRO A 7 112.98 -24.67 63.81
C PRO A 7 112.65 -25.98 63.09
N ALA A 8 111.49 -26.55 63.42
CA ALA A 8 110.94 -27.72 62.74
C ALA A 8 110.60 -27.38 61.28
N GLU A 9 111.25 -28.10 60.38
CA GLU A 9 111.14 -27.96 58.93
C GLU A 9 109.70 -28.21 58.45
N ARG A 10 109.24 -27.29 57.61
CA ARG A 10 107.94 -27.26 56.95
C ARG A 10 107.81 -28.44 55.97
N SER A 11 107.26 -29.57 56.41
CA SER A 11 106.70 -30.57 55.51
C SER A 11 105.28 -30.12 55.09
N GLN A 12 105.17 -29.57 53.87
CA GLN A 12 103.96 -28.98 53.31
C GLN A 12 102.91 -30.00 52.81
N ASP A 13 102.58 -31.03 53.59
CA ASP A 13 101.30 -31.71 53.37
C ASP A 13 100.82 -32.41 54.65
N THR A 14 100.22 -31.63 55.55
CA THR A 14 99.69 -32.08 56.85
C THR A 14 98.37 -32.87 56.72
N ARG A 15 98.21 -33.67 55.67
CA ARG A 15 96.93 -34.35 55.37
C ARG A 15 97.10 -35.87 55.33
N VAL A 16 96.57 -36.50 56.37
CA VAL A 16 96.70 -37.93 56.73
C VAL A 16 95.96 -38.90 55.78
N GLY A 17 94.97 -38.43 55.03
CA GLY A 17 94.14 -39.30 54.16
C GLY A 17 94.79 -39.65 52.81
N ALA A 18 94.65 -40.91 52.38
CA ALA A 18 95.15 -41.41 51.09
C ALA A 18 94.69 -40.52 49.92
N PRO A 19 95.61 -40.15 48.99
CA PRO A 19 95.29 -39.23 47.88
C PRO A 19 94.18 -39.77 46.97
N ALA A 20 94.16 -41.07 46.69
CA ALA A 20 93.12 -41.71 45.88
C ALA A 20 91.70 -41.55 46.47
N TRP A 21 91.55 -41.63 47.80
CA TRP A 21 90.26 -41.41 48.46
C TRP A 21 89.82 -39.95 48.35
N ARG A 22 90.77 -39.00 48.46
CA ARG A 22 90.49 -37.57 48.32
C ARG A 22 90.08 -37.21 46.89
N GLU A 23 90.77 -37.74 45.89
CA GLU A 23 90.40 -37.54 44.48
C GLU A 23 89.03 -38.13 44.18
N ALA A 24 88.72 -39.33 44.69
CA ALA A 24 87.40 -39.94 44.55
C ALA A 24 86.30 -39.12 45.24
N ALA A 25 86.54 -38.61 46.46
CA ALA A 25 85.59 -37.77 47.18
C ALA A 25 85.39 -36.40 46.49
N GLN A 26 86.46 -35.80 45.96
CA GLN A 26 86.37 -34.57 45.17
C GLN A 26 85.65 -34.79 43.85
N ALA A 27 85.92 -35.90 43.15
CA ALA A 27 85.21 -36.27 41.94
C ALA A 27 83.71 -36.46 42.23
N MET A 28 83.38 -37.17 43.32
CA MET A 28 82.01 -37.37 43.77
C MET A 28 81.31 -36.03 44.11
N ALA A 29 82.01 -35.14 44.82
CA ALA A 29 81.51 -33.80 45.13
C ALA A 29 81.29 -32.97 43.86
N ARG A 30 82.21 -33.04 42.88
CA ARG A 30 82.07 -32.36 41.59
C ARG A 30 80.87 -32.90 40.80
N THR A 31 80.69 -34.23 40.73
CA THR A 31 79.52 -34.83 40.08
C THR A 31 78.21 -34.45 40.77
N ALA A 32 78.18 -34.40 42.10
CA ALA A 32 77.03 -33.94 42.87
C ALA A 32 76.73 -32.45 42.58
N HIS A 33 77.77 -31.61 42.48
CA HIS A 33 77.61 -30.21 42.12
C HIS A 33 77.02 -30.05 40.71
N ILE A 34 77.56 -30.77 39.72
CA ILE A 34 77.06 -30.74 38.33
C ILE A 34 75.59 -31.18 38.27
N LEU A 35 75.21 -32.25 38.99
CA LEU A 35 73.82 -32.69 39.06
C LEU A 35 72.91 -31.65 39.72
N THR A 36 73.38 -31.04 40.80
CA THR A 36 72.63 -29.98 41.51
C THR A 36 72.42 -28.77 40.60
N ASP A 37 73.44 -28.37 39.85
CA ASP A 37 73.36 -27.27 38.90
C ASP A 37 72.42 -27.60 37.74
N ARG A 38 72.50 -28.80 37.17
CA ARG A 38 71.60 -29.26 36.10
C ARG A 38 70.15 -29.29 36.56
N CYS A 39 69.86 -29.95 37.69
CA CYS A 39 68.51 -30.03 38.26
C CYS A 39 67.98 -28.64 38.66
N GLY A 40 68.87 -27.75 39.16
CA GLY A 40 68.54 -26.37 39.44
C GLY A 40 68.18 -25.59 38.18
N GLN A 41 68.95 -25.75 37.11
CA GLN A 41 68.65 -25.14 35.80
C GLN A 41 67.33 -25.67 35.24
N GLU A 42 67.10 -26.99 35.25
CA GLU A 42 65.84 -27.59 34.80
C GLU A 42 64.66 -27.05 35.61
N ALA A 43 64.75 -27.03 36.94
CA ALA A 43 63.70 -26.49 37.81
C ALA A 43 63.41 -25.00 37.53
N VAL A 44 64.44 -24.19 37.27
CA VAL A 44 64.29 -22.77 36.90
C VAL A 44 63.70 -22.60 35.50
N THR A 45 64.08 -23.44 34.53
CA THR A 45 63.57 -23.36 33.14
C THR A 45 62.08 -23.64 33.02
N MET A 46 61.47 -24.29 34.01
CA MET A 46 60.02 -24.52 34.06
C MET A 46 59.20 -23.25 34.29
N TRP A 47 59.87 -22.12 34.53
CA TRP A 47 59.22 -20.86 34.83
C TRP A 47 59.84 -19.75 33.99
N GLN A 48 58.99 -18.95 33.33
CA GLN A 48 59.46 -17.87 32.46
C GLN A 48 58.85 -16.51 32.85
N PRO A 49 59.61 -15.41 32.68
CA PRO A 49 59.08 -14.05 32.77
C PRO A 49 58.08 -13.78 31.64
N LYS A 50 57.03 -13.00 31.95
CA LYS A 50 55.96 -12.58 31.03
C LYS A 50 56.48 -11.98 29.71
N ASP A 51 57.59 -11.25 29.78
CA ASP A 51 58.11 -10.44 28.67
C ASP A 51 59.31 -11.10 27.95
N SER A 52 59.49 -12.42 28.08
CA SER A 52 60.51 -13.14 27.29
C SER A 52 60.12 -13.31 25.82
N VAL A 53 58.95 -12.83 25.40
CA VAL A 53 58.67 -12.55 23.99
C VAL A 53 59.50 -11.33 23.61
N LEU A 54 60.74 -11.59 23.18
CA LEU A 54 61.72 -10.65 22.62
C LEU A 54 61.05 -9.40 22.06
N ASP A 55 61.00 -8.32 22.85
CA ASP A 55 60.67 -7.01 22.31
C ASP A 55 61.81 -6.68 21.33
N PRO A 56 61.56 -6.63 20.00
CA PRO A 56 62.62 -6.59 19.00
C PRO A 56 63.54 -5.37 19.12
N ASN A 57 63.09 -4.36 19.88
CA ASN A 57 63.78 -3.09 20.07
C ASN A 57 64.82 -3.10 21.19
N VAL A 58 64.94 -4.18 21.98
CA VAL A 58 65.91 -4.26 23.09
C VAL A 58 67.14 -5.08 22.65
N ALA A 59 68.26 -4.39 22.43
CA ALA A 59 69.53 -5.03 22.09
C ALA A 59 69.92 -6.07 23.15
N HIS A 60 70.38 -7.26 22.71
CA HIS A 60 70.68 -8.41 23.58
C HIS A 60 71.56 -8.11 24.80
N HIS A 61 72.50 -7.17 24.68
CA HIS A 61 73.40 -6.78 25.76
C HIS A 61 72.73 -5.87 26.82
N LEU A 62 71.65 -5.18 26.49
CA LEU A 62 70.88 -4.33 27.41
C LEU A 62 69.77 -5.11 28.13
N GLY A 63 69.38 -6.28 27.62
CA GLY A 63 68.33 -7.12 28.22
C GLY A 63 68.59 -7.44 29.69
N ARG A 64 69.82 -7.86 30.06
CA ARG A 64 70.14 -8.12 31.48
C ARG A 64 69.98 -6.87 32.36
N ALA A 65 70.39 -5.69 31.90
CA ALA A 65 70.27 -4.48 32.70
C ALA A 65 68.80 -4.06 32.87
N ALA A 66 68.03 -4.07 31.78
CA ALA A 66 66.61 -3.73 31.77
C ALA A 66 65.76 -4.70 32.61
N TYR A 67 66.06 -6.01 32.56
CA TYR A 67 65.29 -7.04 33.25
C TYR A 67 65.83 -7.46 34.63
N ILE A 68 66.99 -6.96 35.09
CA ILE A 68 67.55 -7.34 36.42
C ILE A 68 67.64 -6.13 37.36
N GLN A 69 68.00 -4.93 36.89
CA GLN A 69 68.24 -3.79 37.78
C GLN A 69 66.97 -3.25 38.48
N PRO A 70 65.80 -3.10 37.82
CA PRO A 70 64.59 -2.62 38.48
C PRO A 70 64.07 -3.53 39.61
N TRP A 71 64.57 -4.77 39.69
CA TRP A 71 64.00 -5.87 40.47
C TRP A 71 64.80 -6.22 41.72
N ARG A 72 65.92 -5.51 41.92
CA ARG A 72 66.69 -5.55 43.17
C ARG A 72 66.05 -4.63 44.21
N PHE A 73 66.23 -4.99 45.47
CA PHE A 73 65.84 -4.13 46.58
C PHE A 73 66.58 -2.80 46.46
N ARG A 74 65.83 -1.69 46.52
CA ARG A 74 66.44 -0.36 46.55
C ARG A 74 66.89 -0.11 47.97
N VAL A 75 68.17 0.25 48.12
CA VAL A 75 68.76 0.62 49.41
C VAL A 75 68.61 2.13 49.55
N GLU A 76 67.72 2.56 50.42
CA GLU A 76 67.55 3.99 50.74
C GLU A 76 68.25 4.31 52.07
N MET A 77 69.04 5.38 52.09
CA MET A 77 69.69 5.88 53.29
C MET A 77 68.68 6.64 54.15
N ILE A 78 68.44 6.18 55.38
CA ILE A 78 67.65 6.92 56.37
C ILE A 78 68.53 8.04 56.93
N LYS A 79 67.91 9.19 57.26
CA LYS A 79 68.57 10.42 57.77
C LYS A 79 69.45 10.24 59.03
N GLY A 80 69.49 9.05 59.64
CA GLY A 80 70.35 8.71 60.79
C GLY A 80 71.52 7.75 60.47
N GLY A 81 71.87 7.55 59.20
CA GLY A 81 73.02 6.72 58.78
C GLY A 81 72.72 5.22 58.60
N GLY A 82 71.49 4.77 58.88
CA GLY A 82 71.05 3.41 58.62
C GLY A 82 70.51 3.23 57.19
N THR A 83 70.76 2.09 56.57
CA THR A 83 70.21 1.72 55.26
C THR A 83 68.92 0.91 55.41
N LEU A 84 67.84 1.34 54.76
CA LEU A 84 66.58 0.58 54.67
C LEU A 84 66.43 -0.03 53.28
N GLU A 85 66.39 -1.36 53.22
CA GLU A 85 66.17 -2.10 51.98
C GLU A 85 64.66 -2.19 51.70
N LYS A 86 64.17 -1.51 50.66
CA LYS A 86 62.77 -1.61 50.22
C LYS A 86 62.65 -2.61 49.05
N PRO A 87 61.71 -3.57 49.12
CA PRO A 87 61.40 -4.42 47.97
C PRO A 87 60.83 -3.59 46.81
N PRO A 88 61.03 -4.00 45.55
CA PRO A 88 60.49 -3.29 44.39
C PRO A 88 58.95 -3.32 44.36
N PRO A 89 58.28 -2.22 43.95
CA PRO A 89 56.82 -2.14 43.84
C PRO A 89 56.28 -3.04 42.71
N GLY A 90 55.18 -3.76 42.96
CA GLY A 90 54.52 -4.67 42.01
C GLY A 90 53.97 -5.95 42.65
N GLU A 91 53.13 -6.72 41.96
CA GLU A 91 52.64 -8.03 42.42
C GLU A 91 53.71 -9.12 42.28
N GLY A 92 53.88 -9.99 43.29
CA GLY A 92 54.82 -11.13 43.23
C GLY A 92 55.39 -11.56 44.60
N VAL A 93 55.90 -12.79 44.70
CA VAL A 93 56.49 -13.37 45.91
C VAL A 93 58.00 -13.07 45.96
N THR A 94 58.49 -12.51 47.07
CA THR A 94 59.92 -12.26 47.29
C THR A 94 60.64 -13.53 47.73
N LEU A 95 61.62 -14.00 46.94
CA LEU A 95 62.52 -15.07 47.38
C LEU A 95 63.65 -14.47 48.23
N TRP A 96 63.51 -14.59 49.56
CA TRP A 96 64.39 -13.98 50.55
C TRP A 96 65.90 -14.24 50.32
N LYS A 97 66.26 -15.44 49.87
CA LYS A 97 67.68 -15.81 49.64
C LYS A 97 68.34 -15.03 48.50
N GLY A 98 67.57 -14.50 47.53
CA GLY A 98 68.12 -13.83 46.35
C GLY A 98 68.12 -12.31 46.42
N LYS A 99 67.47 -11.68 47.41
CA LYS A 99 67.16 -10.23 47.42
C LYS A 99 66.66 -9.71 46.05
N MET A 100 65.86 -10.54 45.37
CA MET A 100 65.20 -10.23 44.10
C MET A 100 63.73 -10.61 44.22
N LYS A 101 62.87 -9.83 43.59
CA LYS A 101 61.44 -10.14 43.44
C LYS A 101 61.19 -10.68 42.02
N PRO A 102 61.18 -12.00 41.82
CA PRO A 102 60.96 -12.60 40.50
C PRO A 102 59.61 -12.14 39.88
N PRO A 103 59.57 -11.71 38.61
CA PRO A 103 58.36 -11.16 37.96
C PRO A 103 57.33 -12.25 37.67
N ALA A 104 56.07 -12.13 38.14
CA ALA A 104 54.95 -13.08 37.96
C ALA A 104 55.25 -14.24 36.98
N TRP A 105 55.84 -15.32 37.52
CA TRP A 105 56.38 -16.41 36.73
C TRP A 105 55.22 -17.18 36.10
N TYR A 106 55.19 -17.30 34.76
CA TYR A 106 54.30 -18.27 34.13
C TYR A 106 54.96 -19.64 34.28
N ALA A 107 54.31 -20.53 35.01
CA ALA A 107 54.65 -21.95 35.00
C ALA A 107 54.42 -22.47 33.57
N ARG A 108 55.43 -23.10 32.97
CA ARG A 108 55.24 -23.95 31.77
C ARG A 108 54.35 -25.15 32.09
N LEU A 109 54.29 -25.53 33.36
CA LEU A 109 53.40 -26.59 33.84
C LEU A 109 52.00 -26.02 34.11
N PRO A 110 50.94 -26.73 33.68
CA PRO A 110 49.58 -26.36 34.06
C PRO A 110 49.43 -26.41 35.58
N LEU A 111 49.02 -25.29 36.18
CA LEU A 111 48.70 -25.21 37.60
C LEU A 111 47.62 -26.24 37.98
N PRO A 112 47.55 -26.73 39.23
CA PRO A 112 46.55 -27.73 39.65
C PRO A 112 45.09 -27.34 39.34
N LEU A 113 44.79 -26.03 39.35
CA LEU A 113 43.46 -25.49 39.04
C LEU A 113 43.33 -25.00 37.59
N HIS A 114 44.32 -25.24 36.73
CA HIS A 114 44.32 -24.76 35.34
C HIS A 114 43.07 -25.20 34.58
N ARG A 115 42.67 -26.47 34.73
CA ARG A 115 41.43 -26.98 34.12
C ARG A 115 40.20 -26.19 34.59
N LYS A 116 40.08 -25.88 35.88
CA LYS A 116 38.96 -25.11 36.43
C LYS A 116 39.00 -23.66 35.94
N ALA A 117 40.16 -23.01 35.91
CA ALA A 117 40.31 -21.65 35.41
C ALA A 117 39.97 -21.56 33.91
N ARG A 118 40.43 -22.52 33.09
CA ARG A 118 40.07 -22.60 31.66
C ARG A 118 38.58 -22.88 31.49
N ALA A 119 38.00 -23.79 32.28
CA ALA A 119 36.57 -24.05 32.26
C ALA A 119 35.77 -22.77 32.58
N LEU A 120 36.16 -22.01 33.62
CA LEU A 120 35.50 -20.74 33.96
C LEU A 120 35.59 -19.72 32.81
N GLN A 121 36.77 -19.53 32.21
CA GLN A 121 36.91 -18.67 31.03
C GLN A 121 36.01 -19.12 29.88
N THR A 122 35.95 -20.42 29.60
CA THR A 122 35.04 -20.94 28.56
C THR A 122 33.58 -20.72 28.92
N THR A 123 33.18 -20.89 30.18
CA THR A 123 31.80 -20.61 30.61
C THR A 123 31.44 -19.13 30.48
N GLU A 124 32.36 -18.23 30.79
CA GLU A 124 32.14 -16.78 30.61
C GLU A 124 31.92 -16.42 29.15
N VAL A 125 32.74 -16.98 28.25
CA VAL A 125 32.61 -16.80 26.79
C VAL A 125 31.29 -17.39 26.29
N VAL A 126 30.94 -18.60 26.72
CA VAL A 126 29.67 -19.24 26.35
C VAL A 126 28.47 -18.42 26.84
N HIS A 127 28.49 -17.95 28.08
CA HIS A 127 27.43 -17.10 28.62
C HIS A 127 27.36 -15.73 27.93
N ALA A 128 28.50 -15.12 27.57
CA ALA A 128 28.53 -13.88 26.82
C ALA A 128 27.93 -14.07 25.42
N HIS A 129 28.28 -15.16 24.74
CA HIS A 129 27.70 -15.53 23.46
C HIS A 129 26.19 -15.78 23.57
N ALA A 130 25.74 -16.57 24.55
CA ALA A 130 24.32 -16.84 24.77
C ALA A 130 23.52 -15.55 25.09
N ARG A 131 24.07 -14.61 25.87
CA ARG A 131 23.46 -13.29 26.10
C ARG A 131 23.33 -12.49 24.81
N GLY A 132 24.38 -12.43 23.99
CA GLY A 132 24.35 -11.75 22.70
C GLY A 132 23.35 -12.39 21.72
N ALA A 133 23.33 -13.72 21.65
CA ALA A 133 22.37 -14.49 20.85
C ALA A 133 20.93 -14.21 21.30
N ARG A 134 20.68 -14.12 22.62
CA ARG A 134 19.35 -13.80 23.15
C ARG A 134 18.89 -12.39 22.80
N LEU A 135 19.80 -11.41 22.85
CA LEU A 135 19.49 -10.02 22.47
C LEU A 135 19.17 -9.91 20.97
N THR A 136 19.96 -10.57 20.12
CA THR A 136 19.73 -10.58 18.67
C THR A 136 18.44 -11.33 18.31
N ALA A 137 18.19 -12.49 18.92
CA ALA A 137 16.93 -13.22 18.78
C ALA A 137 15.73 -12.38 19.22
N ALA A 138 15.79 -11.71 20.38
CA ALA A 138 14.71 -10.83 20.83
C ALA A 138 14.41 -9.71 19.82
N ARG A 139 15.45 -9.12 19.22
CA ARG A 139 15.31 -8.08 18.19
C ARG A 139 14.70 -8.62 16.89
N LEU A 140 15.13 -9.79 16.43
CA LEU A 140 14.56 -10.47 15.27
C LEU A 140 13.09 -10.85 15.50
N GLY A 141 12.77 -11.44 16.66
CA GLY A 141 11.39 -11.78 17.02
C GLY A 141 10.48 -10.56 17.11
N ARG A 142 10.99 -9.43 17.64
CA ARG A 142 10.24 -8.18 17.64
C ARG A 142 10.05 -7.60 16.23
N ALA A 143 11.07 -7.64 15.39
CA ALA A 143 10.96 -7.24 13.99
C ALA A 143 9.89 -8.07 13.26
N GLN A 144 9.90 -9.38 13.45
CA GLN A 144 8.89 -10.30 12.90
C GLN A 144 7.49 -9.95 13.38
N HIS A 145 7.31 -9.65 14.67
CA HIS A 145 6.01 -9.21 15.19
C HIS A 145 5.52 -7.90 14.55
N GLN A 146 6.44 -6.94 14.31
CA GLN A 146 6.11 -5.69 13.63
C GLN A 146 5.73 -5.90 12.16
N ILE A 147 6.47 -6.74 11.44
CA ILE A 147 6.14 -7.13 10.05
C ILE A 147 4.78 -7.81 10.00
N ASN A 148 4.50 -8.76 10.91
CA ASN A 148 3.18 -9.40 11.01
C ASN A 148 2.05 -8.40 11.32
N GLY A 149 2.33 -7.39 12.15
CA GLY A 149 1.42 -6.26 12.37
C GLY A 149 1.10 -5.52 11.07
N ARG A 150 2.13 -5.22 10.26
CA ARG A 150 1.96 -4.53 8.97
C ARG A 150 1.26 -5.38 7.92
N VAL A 151 1.58 -6.67 7.82
CA VAL A 151 0.88 -7.60 6.93
C VAL A 151 -0.63 -7.58 7.22
N ARG A 152 -1.02 -7.64 8.50
CA ARG A 152 -2.45 -7.56 8.89
C ARG A 152 -3.09 -6.22 8.52
N GLN A 153 -2.40 -5.10 8.71
CA GLN A 153 -2.91 -3.78 8.31
C GLN A 153 -3.08 -3.67 6.79
N LEU A 154 -2.11 -4.17 6.02
CA LEU A 154 -2.13 -4.15 4.56
C LEU A 154 -3.24 -5.05 3.99
N LEU A 155 -3.48 -6.21 4.59
CA LEU A 155 -4.62 -7.07 4.23
C LEU A 155 -5.96 -6.37 4.47
N ARG A 156 -6.16 -5.73 5.63
CA ARG A 156 -7.37 -4.96 5.91
C ARG A 156 -7.56 -3.81 4.92
N GLN A 157 -6.50 -3.06 4.62
CA GLN A 157 -6.59 -1.98 3.64
C GLN A 157 -6.92 -2.54 2.24
N ARG A 158 -6.38 -3.71 1.89
CA ARG A 158 -6.69 -4.40 0.62
C ARG A 158 -8.18 -4.75 0.52
N GLU A 159 -8.78 -5.26 1.58
CA GLU A 159 -10.23 -5.54 1.65
C GLU A 159 -11.06 -4.26 1.42
N VAL A 160 -10.66 -3.15 2.06
CA VAL A 160 -11.34 -1.85 1.89
C VAL A 160 -11.20 -1.33 0.46
N THR A 161 -10.00 -1.41 -0.12
CA THR A 161 -9.78 -1.02 -1.51
C THR A 161 -10.49 -1.93 -2.50
N ASP A 162 -10.63 -3.23 -2.22
CA ASP A 162 -11.38 -4.15 -3.08
C ASP A 162 -12.89 -3.88 -3.03
N HIS A 163 -13.41 -3.59 -1.83
CA HIS A 163 -14.80 -3.12 -1.68
C HIS A 163 -15.05 -1.83 -2.46
N ARG A 164 -14.15 -0.84 -2.33
CA ARG A 164 -14.24 0.42 -3.09
C ARG A 164 -14.12 0.20 -4.60
N LEU A 165 -13.25 -0.70 -5.06
CA LEU A 165 -13.13 -1.08 -6.47
C LEU A 165 -14.42 -1.73 -6.98
N SER A 166 -15.08 -2.53 -6.15
CA SER A 166 -16.40 -3.11 -6.45
C SER A 166 -17.48 -2.04 -6.62
N GLU A 167 -17.46 -0.97 -5.81
CA GLU A 167 -18.34 0.19 -5.99
C GLU A 167 -18.05 0.97 -7.28
N VAL A 168 -16.79 1.11 -7.69
CA VAL A 168 -16.44 1.72 -8.99
C VAL A 168 -16.93 0.85 -10.15
N ARG A 169 -16.79 -0.48 -10.04
CA ARG A 169 -17.31 -1.45 -11.02
C ARG A 169 -18.84 -1.41 -11.12
N LYS A 170 -19.51 -1.25 -9.98
CA LYS A 170 -20.96 -0.99 -9.93
C LYS A 170 -21.32 0.32 -10.64
N GLY A 171 -20.57 1.40 -10.42
CA GLY A 171 -20.72 2.66 -11.16
C GLY A 171 -20.64 2.46 -12.68
N LEU A 172 -19.64 1.70 -13.17
CA LEU A 172 -19.50 1.38 -14.59
C LEU A 172 -20.69 0.59 -15.13
N LEU A 173 -21.23 -0.33 -14.33
CA LEU A 173 -22.40 -1.12 -14.69
C LEU A 173 -23.65 -0.25 -14.81
N ILE A 174 -23.88 0.65 -13.84
CA ILE A 174 -24.97 1.62 -13.85
C ILE A 174 -24.86 2.53 -15.08
N ASN A 175 -23.66 2.99 -15.41
CA ASN A 175 -23.43 3.79 -16.61
C ASN A 175 -23.80 3.00 -17.89
N GLN A 176 -23.36 1.74 -18.00
CA GLN A 176 -23.73 0.88 -19.13
C GLN A 176 -25.24 0.66 -19.22
N GLN A 177 -25.92 0.40 -18.11
CA GLN A 177 -27.38 0.28 -18.06
C GLN A 177 -28.07 1.59 -18.46
N SER A 178 -27.55 2.73 -18.00
CA SER A 178 -28.06 4.06 -18.35
C SER A 178 -27.99 4.29 -19.87
N VAL A 179 -26.85 3.99 -20.49
CA VAL A 179 -26.68 4.10 -21.94
C VAL A 179 -27.62 3.14 -22.69
N LYS A 180 -27.73 1.88 -22.24
CA LYS A 180 -28.66 0.91 -22.83
C LYS A 180 -30.12 1.38 -22.75
N LEU A 181 -30.55 1.88 -21.59
CA LEU A 181 -31.88 2.44 -21.38
C LEU A 181 -32.19 3.58 -22.34
N ARG A 182 -31.24 4.53 -22.49
CA ARG A 182 -31.40 5.63 -23.45
C ARG A 182 -31.46 5.16 -24.91
N GLY A 183 -30.99 3.96 -25.21
CA GLY A 183 -31.13 3.31 -26.52
C GLY A 183 -32.56 2.97 -26.91
N TYR A 184 -33.50 2.90 -25.96
CA TYR A 184 -34.92 2.64 -26.21
C TYR A 184 -35.72 3.89 -26.60
N ARG A 185 -35.09 5.07 -26.60
CA ARG A 185 -35.70 6.30 -27.11
C ARG A 185 -36.16 6.14 -28.57
N PRO A 186 -37.23 6.81 -29.01
CA PRO A 186 -37.64 6.82 -30.42
C PRO A 186 -36.58 7.49 -31.30
N LYS A 187 -36.54 7.16 -32.60
CA LYS A 187 -35.48 7.60 -33.53
C LYS A 187 -35.25 9.12 -33.52
N SER A 188 -36.31 9.92 -33.42
CA SER A 188 -36.22 11.38 -33.35
C SER A 188 -35.53 11.92 -32.10
N GLU A 189 -35.52 11.15 -31.00
CA GLU A 189 -34.91 11.50 -29.71
C GLU A 189 -33.52 10.86 -29.51
N LYS A 190 -33.03 10.07 -30.47
CA LYS A 190 -31.70 9.41 -30.41
C LYS A 190 -30.55 10.31 -30.86
N VAL A 191 -30.82 11.58 -31.18
CA VAL A 191 -29.77 12.55 -31.52
C VAL A 191 -28.87 12.73 -30.29
N PRO A 192 -27.53 12.65 -30.44
CA PRO A 192 -26.61 12.76 -29.31
C PRO A 192 -26.77 14.13 -28.65
N ASP A 193 -26.96 14.11 -27.32
CA ASP A 193 -27.14 15.31 -26.52
C ASP A 193 -26.04 15.47 -25.47
N LYS A 194 -26.10 16.57 -24.70
CA LYS A 194 -25.16 16.84 -23.61
C LYS A 194 -25.16 15.73 -22.56
N ALA A 195 -26.31 15.10 -22.29
CA ALA A 195 -26.38 14.00 -21.32
C ALA A 195 -25.69 12.73 -21.84
N ASP A 196 -25.68 12.48 -23.15
CA ASP A 196 -24.90 11.40 -23.76
C ASP A 196 -23.40 11.67 -23.61
N SER A 197 -22.95 12.91 -23.86
CA SER A 197 -21.57 13.33 -23.62
C SER A 197 -21.16 13.22 -22.14
N MET A 198 -22.08 13.51 -21.22
CA MET A 198 -21.84 13.33 -19.77
C MET A 198 -21.73 11.85 -19.39
N LEU A 199 -22.51 10.96 -20.01
CA LEU A 199 -22.40 9.52 -19.79
C LEU A 199 -21.10 8.94 -20.35
N THR A 200 -20.62 9.42 -21.49
CA THR A 200 -19.31 9.00 -22.03
C THR A 200 -18.17 9.49 -21.14
N TRP A 201 -18.23 10.74 -20.68
CA TRP A 201 -17.26 11.29 -19.75
C TRP A 201 -17.22 10.51 -18.42
N GLU A 202 -18.37 10.24 -17.81
CA GLU A 202 -18.44 9.44 -16.58
C GLU A 202 -17.80 8.06 -16.75
N LYS A 203 -18.03 7.40 -17.89
CA LYS A 203 -17.45 6.10 -18.19
C LYS A 203 -15.93 6.15 -18.23
N GLU A 204 -15.36 7.21 -18.79
CA GLU A 204 -13.91 7.41 -18.89
C GLU A 204 -13.30 7.68 -17.51
N GLU A 205 -13.91 8.54 -16.71
CA GLU A 205 -13.49 8.80 -15.34
C GLU A 205 -13.58 7.56 -14.45
N LEU A 206 -14.68 6.81 -14.50
CA LEU A 206 -14.80 5.58 -13.73
C LEU A 206 -13.79 4.52 -14.17
N LYS A 207 -13.41 4.48 -15.46
CA LYS A 207 -12.31 3.62 -15.94
C LYS A 207 -10.96 4.10 -15.42
N SER A 208 -10.72 5.41 -15.36
CA SER A 208 -9.47 5.99 -14.85
C SER A 208 -9.30 5.65 -13.36
N MET A 209 -10.37 5.79 -12.57
CA MET A 209 -10.44 5.41 -11.16
C MET A 209 -10.22 3.91 -10.96
N LYS A 210 -10.91 3.07 -11.73
CA LYS A 210 -10.71 1.61 -11.71
C LYS A 210 -9.25 1.25 -11.90
N ARG A 211 -8.60 1.81 -12.93
CA ARG A 211 -7.16 1.59 -13.19
C ARG A 211 -6.26 2.10 -12.08
N LYS A 212 -6.60 3.22 -11.43
CA LYS A 212 -5.84 3.77 -10.29
C LYS A 212 -5.87 2.78 -9.11
N MET A 213 -7.05 2.28 -8.78
CA MET A 213 -7.24 1.32 -7.71
C MET A 213 -6.62 -0.05 -8.00
N GLU A 214 -6.70 -0.54 -9.23
CA GLU A 214 -6.05 -1.80 -9.64
C GLU A 214 -4.52 -1.72 -9.50
N ARG A 215 -3.91 -0.57 -9.87
CA ARG A 215 -2.49 -0.32 -9.62
C ARG A 215 -2.12 -0.33 -8.14
N ASP A 216 -2.98 0.22 -7.28
CA ASP A 216 -2.76 0.19 -5.83
C ASP A 216 -2.89 -1.24 -5.28
N MET A 217 -3.82 -2.04 -5.81
CA MET A 217 -3.96 -3.46 -5.48
C MET A 217 -2.72 -4.26 -5.91
N GLU A 218 -2.19 -4.03 -7.11
CA GLU A 218 -0.96 -4.66 -7.60
C GLU A 218 0.25 -4.29 -6.72
N LYS A 219 0.43 -3.00 -6.40
CA LYS A 219 1.47 -2.52 -5.48
C LYS A 219 1.36 -3.18 -4.11
N SER A 220 0.15 -3.28 -3.57
CA SER A 220 -0.08 -3.94 -2.28
C SER A 220 0.27 -5.42 -2.31
N GLU A 221 0.06 -6.10 -3.44
CA GLU A 221 0.38 -7.51 -3.61
C GLU A 221 1.88 -7.75 -3.67
N VAL A 222 2.60 -6.94 -4.45
CA VAL A 222 4.07 -6.98 -4.51
C VAL A 222 4.65 -6.74 -3.12
N LEU A 223 4.13 -5.73 -2.41
CA LEU A 223 4.57 -5.44 -1.04
C LEU A 223 4.26 -6.60 -0.08
N LEU A 224 3.08 -7.23 -0.15
CA LEU A 224 2.77 -8.42 0.66
C LEU A 224 3.75 -9.58 0.41
N LYS A 225 4.11 -9.85 -0.86
CA LYS A 225 5.10 -10.88 -1.22
C LYS A 225 6.48 -10.56 -0.62
N THR A 226 6.93 -9.31 -0.70
CA THR A 226 8.21 -8.88 -0.10
C THR A 226 8.19 -8.90 1.44
N LEU A 227 7.06 -8.58 2.07
CA LEU A 227 6.91 -8.70 3.52
C LEU A 227 6.90 -10.17 3.97
N ALA A 228 6.30 -11.06 3.19
CA ALA A 228 6.33 -12.51 3.46
C ALA A 228 7.74 -13.08 3.35
N SER A 229 8.49 -12.74 2.29
CA SER A 229 9.88 -13.18 2.15
C SER A 229 10.77 -12.63 3.29
N CYS A 230 10.61 -11.35 3.65
CA CYS A 230 11.33 -10.76 4.80
C CYS A 230 10.96 -11.43 6.13
N ARG A 231 9.69 -11.79 6.33
CA ARG A 231 9.25 -12.53 7.52
C ARG A 231 9.95 -13.90 7.59
N ASP A 232 10.09 -14.58 6.47
CA ASP A 232 10.69 -15.92 6.43
C ASP A 232 12.21 -15.86 6.65
N THR A 233 12.90 -14.85 6.10
CA THR A 233 14.34 -14.62 6.37
C THR A 233 14.60 -14.22 7.83
N LEU A 234 13.73 -13.40 8.43
CA LEU A 234 13.78 -13.07 9.85
C LEU A 234 13.55 -14.31 10.72
N ASN A 235 12.59 -15.17 10.36
CA ASN A 235 12.27 -16.40 11.08
C ASN A 235 13.43 -17.40 11.03
N PHE A 236 14.08 -17.54 9.87
CA PHE A 236 15.27 -18.37 9.72
C PHE A 236 16.41 -17.86 10.63
N CYS A 237 16.74 -16.57 10.54
CA CYS A 237 17.74 -15.95 11.41
C CYS A 237 17.39 -16.11 12.90
N PHE A 238 16.12 -15.99 13.25
CA PHE A 238 15.65 -16.09 14.63
C PHE A 238 15.84 -17.50 15.19
N LYS A 239 15.44 -18.54 14.44
CA LYS A 239 15.58 -19.95 14.85
C LYS A 239 17.04 -20.35 15.06
N GLU A 240 17.91 -19.96 14.13
CA GLU A 240 19.36 -20.19 14.25
C GLU A 240 19.93 -19.59 15.53
N ARG A 241 19.52 -18.37 15.91
CA ARG A 241 19.99 -17.73 17.16
C ARG A 241 19.37 -18.33 18.40
N LEU A 242 18.15 -18.84 18.32
CA LEU A 242 17.46 -19.45 19.47
C LEU A 242 18.14 -20.75 19.93
N GLN A 243 18.71 -21.54 19.01
CA GLN A 243 19.47 -22.76 19.34
C GLN A 243 20.64 -22.50 20.31
N ALA A 244 21.24 -21.31 20.27
CA ALA A 244 22.33 -20.92 21.17
C ALA A 244 21.86 -20.36 22.53
N VAL A 245 20.56 -20.07 22.69
CA VAL A 245 19.99 -19.41 23.88
C VAL A 245 19.57 -20.42 24.94
N ASP A 246 19.26 -21.66 24.57
CA ASP A 246 18.77 -22.71 25.47
C ASP A 246 19.69 -22.98 26.68
N LEU A 247 20.96 -22.56 26.60
CA LEU A 247 21.97 -22.70 27.65
C LEU A 247 21.80 -21.74 28.85
N MET A 248 20.81 -20.83 28.87
CA MET A 248 20.68 -19.83 29.94
C MET A 248 19.26 -19.68 30.53
N ASN A 249 19.20 -19.75 31.86
CA ASN A 249 17.98 -19.53 32.66
C ASN A 249 17.69 -18.05 33.00
N GLN A 250 18.43 -17.09 32.45
CA GLN A 250 18.20 -15.67 32.75
C GLN A 250 17.01 -15.13 31.94
N PRO A 251 16.05 -14.43 32.57
CA PRO A 251 14.96 -13.79 31.84
C PRO A 251 15.49 -12.70 30.90
N LEU A 252 14.80 -12.48 29.78
CA LEU A 252 15.21 -11.52 28.75
C LEU A 252 15.39 -10.10 29.31
N ASP A 253 14.52 -9.70 30.25
CA ASP A 253 14.56 -8.37 30.84
C ASP A 253 15.88 -8.11 31.57
N LYS A 254 16.38 -9.08 32.35
CA LYS A 254 17.69 -8.96 33.02
C LYS A 254 18.84 -8.84 32.01
N VAL A 255 18.76 -9.53 30.88
CA VAL A 255 19.79 -9.42 29.81
C VAL A 255 19.73 -8.05 29.14
N LEU A 256 18.54 -7.49 28.94
CA LEU A 256 18.35 -6.14 28.39
C LEU A 256 18.80 -5.05 29.37
N GLU A 257 18.55 -5.22 30.68
CA GLU A 257 19.01 -4.33 31.75
C GLU A 257 20.54 -4.32 31.83
N GLN A 258 21.16 -5.50 31.86
CA GLN A 258 22.62 -5.66 31.86
C GLN A 258 23.26 -4.99 30.63
N ALA A 259 22.63 -5.14 29.47
CA ALA A 259 23.09 -4.51 28.24
C ALA A 259 22.69 -3.02 28.12
N ARG A 260 21.85 -2.49 29.02
CA ARG A 260 21.24 -1.14 28.96
C ARG A 260 20.58 -0.85 27.60
N ARG A 261 19.87 -1.85 27.05
CA ARG A 261 19.39 -1.86 25.65
C ARG A 261 17.88 -2.08 25.49
N HIS A 262 17.04 -1.74 26.46
CA HIS A 262 15.58 -1.93 26.38
C HIS A 262 14.92 -1.35 25.11
N SER A 263 15.36 -0.18 24.65
CA SER A 263 14.80 0.46 23.44
C SER A 263 15.27 -0.16 22.13
N TRP A 264 16.38 -0.92 22.15
CA TRP A 264 17.07 -1.43 20.96
C TRP A 264 16.28 -2.49 20.18
N VAL A 265 15.36 -3.17 20.88
CA VAL A 265 14.56 -4.27 20.34
C VAL A 265 13.52 -3.77 19.33
N ASN A 266 13.00 -2.55 19.48
CA ASN A 266 11.98 -1.98 18.57
C ASN A 266 12.63 -1.30 17.37
N LEU A 267 12.25 -1.68 16.14
CA LEU A 267 12.79 -1.06 14.92
C LEU A 267 12.28 0.37 14.71
N SER A 268 11.02 0.63 15.08
CA SER A 268 10.32 1.89 14.84
C SER A 268 10.56 2.94 15.92
N ARG A 269 11.19 2.58 17.05
CA ARG A 269 11.45 3.54 18.13
C ARG A 269 12.72 4.32 17.82
N ALA A 270 12.63 5.65 17.85
CA ALA A 270 13.81 6.50 17.75
C ALA A 270 14.83 6.13 18.85
N PRO A 271 16.14 6.15 18.55
CA PRO A 271 17.18 5.92 19.55
C PRO A 271 17.05 6.95 20.68
N THR A 272 16.75 6.52 21.90
CA THR A 272 16.61 7.41 23.07
C THR A 272 17.96 8.04 23.47
N PRO A 273 18.08 9.37 23.59
CA PRO A 273 19.38 10.06 23.72
C PRO A 273 20.20 9.70 24.96
N ARG A 274 19.58 9.19 26.04
CA ARG A 274 20.24 9.01 27.36
C ARG A 274 20.89 7.64 27.61
N THR A 275 21.13 6.82 26.59
CA THR A 275 21.74 5.49 26.79
C THR A 275 23.01 5.34 25.96
N GLN A 276 24.15 5.38 26.64
CA GLN A 276 25.53 5.32 26.11
C GLN A 276 25.84 4.07 25.24
N GLY A 277 24.94 3.08 25.18
CA GLY A 277 25.15 1.78 24.51
C GLY A 277 24.39 1.55 23.20
N GLN A 278 23.91 2.60 22.53
CA GLN A 278 22.92 2.45 21.44
C GLN A 278 23.43 2.08 20.06
N LYS A 279 24.71 2.34 19.73
CA LYS A 279 25.20 1.92 18.41
C LYS A 279 25.14 0.40 18.35
N THR A 280 24.38 -0.11 17.38
CA THR A 280 24.43 -1.52 17.00
C THR A 280 25.89 -1.89 16.82
N PRO A 281 26.39 -2.92 17.51
CA PRO A 281 27.74 -3.38 17.25
C PRO A 281 27.87 -3.71 15.75
N PRO A 282 29.04 -3.46 15.16
CA PRO A 282 29.28 -3.85 13.78
C PRO A 282 29.00 -5.35 13.61
N PRO A 283 28.51 -5.79 12.44
CA PRO A 283 28.26 -7.19 12.18
C PRO A 283 29.57 -7.97 12.19
N ASP A 284 29.66 -8.96 13.07
CA ASP A 284 30.80 -9.86 13.16
C ASP A 284 30.46 -11.18 12.46
N PRO A 285 31.31 -11.71 11.57
CA PRO A 285 31.00 -12.92 10.80
C PRO A 285 30.82 -14.17 11.68
N VAL A 286 31.60 -14.27 12.75
CA VAL A 286 31.58 -15.39 13.72
C VAL A 286 30.77 -15.02 14.98
N GLY A 287 30.35 -13.76 15.11
CA GLY A 287 29.72 -13.26 16.33
C GLY A 287 28.25 -13.69 16.50
N THR A 288 27.59 -13.10 17.50
CA THR A 288 26.15 -13.31 17.71
C THR A 288 25.30 -12.50 16.74
N TYR A 289 25.85 -11.40 16.21
CA TYR A 289 25.20 -10.49 15.27
C TYR A 289 25.87 -10.59 13.89
N ASN A 290 25.42 -11.57 13.11
CA ASN A 290 25.96 -11.85 11.79
C ASN A 290 25.52 -10.80 10.76
N PRO A 291 26.28 -10.63 9.67
CA PRO A 291 25.88 -9.78 8.54
C PRO A 291 24.50 -10.17 7.98
N ALA A 292 24.16 -11.45 7.92
CA ALA A 292 22.84 -11.91 7.48
C ALA A 292 21.69 -11.35 8.35
N CYS A 293 21.85 -11.35 9.68
CA CYS A 293 20.86 -10.78 10.59
C CYS A 293 20.77 -9.26 10.45
N ALA A 294 21.91 -8.59 10.23
CA ALA A 294 21.95 -7.17 10.00
C ALA A 294 21.21 -6.77 8.72
N LEU A 295 21.44 -7.50 7.62
CA LEU A 295 20.74 -7.32 6.36
C LEU A 295 19.23 -7.52 6.52
N ALA A 296 18.79 -8.63 7.12
CA ALA A 296 17.37 -8.90 7.34
C ALA A 296 16.68 -7.82 8.20
N LEU A 297 17.35 -7.30 9.23
CA LEU A 297 16.80 -6.21 10.05
C LEU A 297 16.75 -4.87 9.30
N ASN A 298 17.72 -4.59 8.42
CA ASN A 298 17.72 -3.38 7.61
C ASN A 298 16.63 -3.44 6.53
N GLU A 299 16.45 -4.58 5.88
CA GLU A 299 15.33 -4.83 4.98
C GLU A 299 13.99 -4.67 5.68
N ALA A 300 13.83 -5.27 6.88
CA ALA A 300 12.62 -5.12 7.67
C ALA A 300 12.33 -3.64 7.99
N LYS A 301 13.34 -2.86 8.38
CA LYS A 301 13.18 -1.41 8.61
C LYS A 301 12.73 -0.69 7.35
N ARG A 302 13.37 -0.95 6.21
CA ARG A 302 13.00 -0.33 4.92
C ARG A 302 11.55 -0.67 4.56
N LEU A 303 11.17 -1.94 4.61
CA LEU A 303 9.81 -2.40 4.32
C LEU A 303 8.77 -1.85 5.31
N LEU A 304 9.12 -1.62 6.58
CA LEU A 304 8.23 -0.95 7.54
C LEU A 304 7.98 0.52 7.20
N VAL A 305 8.93 1.20 6.56
CA VAL A 305 8.74 2.58 6.08
C VAL A 305 7.91 2.56 4.80
N GLU A 306 8.35 1.80 3.80
CA GLU A 306 7.65 1.66 2.51
C GLU A 306 6.19 1.24 2.71
N SER A 307 5.92 0.24 3.56
CA SER A 307 4.55 -0.20 3.85
C SER A 307 3.70 0.85 4.54
N LYS A 308 4.30 1.74 5.34
CA LYS A 308 3.58 2.83 5.99
C LYS A 308 3.15 3.85 4.93
N ASP A 309 4.06 4.21 4.05
CA ASP A 309 3.82 5.22 3.03
C ASP A 309 2.79 4.70 2.01
N THR A 310 2.90 3.43 1.59
CA THR A 310 1.89 2.82 0.70
C THR A 310 0.50 2.77 1.34
N LEU A 311 0.41 2.46 2.65
CA LEU A 311 -0.88 2.45 3.35
C LEU A 311 -1.52 3.84 3.39
N VAL A 312 -0.73 4.87 3.65
CA VAL A 312 -1.20 6.26 3.66
C VAL A 312 -1.68 6.67 2.27
N GLU A 313 -0.93 6.35 1.23
CA GLU A 313 -1.32 6.67 -0.15
C GLU A 313 -2.57 5.90 -0.59
N MET A 314 -2.69 4.61 -0.25
CA MET A 314 -3.90 3.82 -0.53
C MET A 314 -5.14 4.40 0.17
N ALA A 315 -5.01 4.82 1.44
CA ALA A 315 -6.11 5.41 2.19
C ALA A 315 -6.55 6.75 1.59
N LYS A 316 -5.61 7.62 1.21
CA LYS A 316 -5.92 8.87 0.50
C LYS A 316 -6.62 8.61 -0.82
N ASN A 317 -6.08 7.70 -1.63
CA ASN A 317 -6.65 7.34 -2.93
C ASN A 317 -8.08 6.80 -2.80
N GLU A 318 -8.40 6.06 -1.75
CA GLU A 318 -9.75 5.58 -1.50
C GLU A 318 -10.73 6.72 -1.23
N VAL A 319 -10.35 7.69 -0.38
CA VAL A 319 -11.17 8.86 -0.05
C VAL A 319 -11.38 9.71 -1.30
N ASP A 320 -10.31 10.01 -2.04
CA ASP A 320 -10.37 10.79 -3.27
C ASP A 320 -11.31 10.15 -4.30
N VAL A 321 -11.18 8.83 -4.51
CA VAL A 321 -12.04 8.09 -5.45
C VAL A 321 -13.50 8.15 -5.01
N ARG A 322 -13.77 8.03 -3.71
CA ARG A 322 -15.14 8.13 -3.18
C ARG A 322 -15.75 9.50 -3.44
N GLU A 323 -15.01 10.57 -3.16
CA GLU A 323 -15.49 11.94 -3.36
C GLU A 323 -15.71 12.24 -4.85
N GLN A 324 -14.73 11.90 -5.69
CA GLN A 324 -14.84 12.11 -7.13
C GLN A 324 -16.00 11.29 -7.72
N GLN A 325 -16.16 10.03 -7.32
CA GLN A 325 -17.26 9.18 -7.79
C GLN A 325 -18.62 9.79 -7.44
N LEU A 326 -18.80 10.31 -6.23
CA LEU A 326 -20.04 10.98 -5.82
C LEU A 326 -20.30 12.23 -6.67
N GLN A 327 -19.30 13.12 -6.80
CA GLN A 327 -19.42 14.35 -7.58
C GLN A 327 -19.77 14.08 -9.06
N ILE A 328 -19.10 13.11 -9.69
CA ILE A 328 -19.39 12.70 -11.06
C ILE A 328 -20.82 12.19 -11.17
N SER A 329 -21.22 11.30 -10.25
CA SER A 329 -22.56 10.71 -10.27
C SER A 329 -23.66 11.77 -10.14
N ASP A 330 -23.45 12.77 -9.28
CA ASP A 330 -24.38 13.87 -9.06
C ASP A 330 -24.48 14.78 -10.29
N ARG A 331 -23.34 15.11 -10.91
CA ARG A 331 -23.31 15.89 -12.16
C ARG A 331 -24.07 15.21 -13.30
N VAL A 332 -23.89 13.90 -13.47
CA VAL A 332 -24.62 13.15 -14.50
C VAL A 332 -26.11 13.09 -14.19
N CYS A 333 -26.49 12.80 -12.94
CA CYS A 333 -27.89 12.80 -12.52
C CYS A 333 -28.56 14.16 -12.72
N ALA A 334 -27.87 15.26 -12.39
CA ALA A 334 -28.36 16.61 -12.64
C ALA A 334 -28.55 16.88 -14.14
N SER A 335 -27.60 16.47 -14.99
CA SER A 335 -27.72 16.64 -16.45
C SER A 335 -28.89 15.84 -17.05
N LEU A 336 -29.13 14.62 -16.56
CA LEU A 336 -30.26 13.79 -16.99
C LEU A 336 -31.60 14.36 -16.51
N ALA A 337 -31.65 14.86 -15.28
CA ALA A 337 -32.83 15.53 -14.74
C ALA A 337 -33.16 16.81 -15.51
N GLN A 338 -32.15 17.62 -15.85
CA GLN A 338 -32.30 18.81 -16.67
C GLN A 338 -32.83 18.46 -18.07
N LYS A 339 -32.27 17.42 -18.72
CA LYS A 339 -32.80 16.96 -20.02
C LYS A 339 -34.26 16.53 -19.92
N ALA A 340 -34.61 15.84 -18.82
CA ALA A 340 -35.98 15.40 -18.58
C ALA A 340 -36.95 16.57 -18.37
N SER A 341 -36.54 17.64 -17.68
CA SER A 341 -37.34 18.86 -17.52
C SER A 341 -37.49 19.64 -18.83
N GLU A 342 -36.43 19.78 -19.62
CA GLU A 342 -36.51 20.39 -20.96
C GLU A 342 -37.46 19.61 -21.87
N THR A 343 -37.43 18.27 -21.80
CA THR A 343 -38.35 17.41 -22.57
C THR A 343 -39.81 17.60 -22.11
N LEU A 344 -40.04 17.81 -20.81
CA LEU A 344 -41.36 18.08 -20.24
C LEU A 344 -41.93 19.41 -20.75
N GLU A 345 -41.13 20.48 -20.75
CA GLU A 345 -41.55 21.79 -21.29
C GLU A 345 -41.90 21.70 -22.78
N LEU A 346 -41.09 20.98 -23.58
CA LEU A 346 -41.37 20.77 -25.01
C LEU A 346 -42.64 19.96 -25.23
N LYS A 347 -42.88 18.93 -24.40
CA LYS A 347 -44.12 18.14 -24.42
C LYS A 347 -45.33 19.04 -24.18
N GLU A 348 -45.27 19.92 -23.18
CA GLU A 348 -46.35 20.85 -22.86
C GLU A 348 -46.63 21.81 -24.02
N ARG A 349 -45.59 22.40 -24.63
CA ARG A 349 -45.73 23.26 -25.81
C ARG A 349 -46.36 22.53 -27.00
N LEU A 350 -45.96 21.29 -27.26
CA LEU A 350 -46.55 20.44 -28.32
C LEU A 350 -48.02 20.12 -28.02
N ASN A 351 -48.35 19.84 -26.76
CA ASN A 351 -49.73 19.57 -26.36
C ASN A 351 -50.63 20.82 -26.53
N MET A 352 -50.13 22.00 -26.16
CA MET A 352 -50.86 23.26 -26.34
C MET A 352 -51.07 23.58 -27.82
N THR A 353 -50.04 23.43 -28.65
CA THR A 353 -50.14 23.67 -30.11
C THR A 353 -51.10 22.69 -30.78
N LEU A 354 -51.10 21.42 -30.39
CA LEU A 354 -52.11 20.44 -30.82
C LEU A 354 -53.53 20.86 -30.45
N GLY A 355 -53.73 21.36 -29.23
CA GLY A 355 -55.02 21.89 -28.78
C GLY A 355 -55.51 23.07 -29.62
N LEU A 356 -54.63 24.04 -29.88
CA LEU A 356 -54.94 25.20 -30.74
C LEU A 356 -55.26 24.78 -32.18
N MET A 357 -54.46 23.86 -32.73
CA MET A 357 -54.64 23.35 -34.09
C MET A 357 -55.94 22.57 -34.25
N ARG A 358 -56.32 21.78 -33.24
CA ARG A 358 -57.63 21.10 -33.24
C ARG A 358 -58.76 22.11 -33.32
N GLY A 359 -58.68 23.22 -32.58
CA GLY A 359 -59.65 24.31 -32.65
C GLY A 359 -59.70 25.01 -34.02
N THR A 360 -58.55 25.23 -34.68
CA THR A 360 -58.51 25.77 -36.04
C THR A 360 -59.09 24.80 -37.07
N ILE A 361 -58.76 23.51 -36.98
CA ILE A 361 -59.32 22.47 -37.87
C ILE A 361 -60.84 22.48 -37.77
N LEU A 362 -61.40 22.44 -36.56
CA LEU A 362 -62.85 22.45 -36.35
C LEU A 362 -63.54 23.70 -36.94
N ARG A 363 -62.91 24.88 -36.81
CA ARG A 363 -63.43 26.12 -37.40
C ARG A 363 -63.37 26.07 -38.93
N CYS A 364 -62.24 25.65 -39.50
CA CYS A 364 -62.08 25.52 -40.95
C CYS A 364 -63.03 24.46 -41.53
N THR A 365 -63.26 23.33 -40.86
CA THR A 365 -64.22 22.30 -41.31
C THR A 365 -65.65 22.84 -41.31
N LYS A 366 -66.04 23.58 -40.26
CA LYS A 366 -67.35 24.22 -40.19
C LYS A 366 -67.53 25.24 -41.31
N TYR A 367 -66.53 26.11 -41.49
CA TYR A 367 -66.53 27.10 -42.57
C TYR A 367 -66.63 26.45 -43.95
N ASN A 368 -65.92 25.34 -44.16
CA ASN A 368 -66.00 24.58 -45.41
C ASN A 368 -67.43 24.04 -45.65
N GLN A 369 -68.08 23.50 -44.63
CA GLN A 369 -69.47 23.02 -44.72
C GLN A 369 -70.46 24.15 -45.05
N GLU A 370 -70.26 25.33 -44.45
CA GLU A 370 -71.05 26.53 -44.76
C GLU A 370 -70.87 26.96 -46.22
N LEU A 371 -69.63 26.91 -46.75
CA LEU A 371 -69.37 27.17 -48.17
C LEU A 371 -70.02 26.15 -49.11
N TYR A 372 -70.03 24.87 -48.74
CA TYR A 372 -70.77 23.85 -49.48
C TYR A 372 -72.29 24.12 -49.51
N THR A 373 -72.85 24.54 -48.36
CA THR A 373 -74.26 24.89 -48.25
C THR A 373 -74.60 26.09 -49.12
N THR A 374 -73.81 27.17 -49.04
CA THR A 374 -73.98 28.37 -49.88
C THR A 374 -73.82 28.06 -51.37
N HIS A 375 -72.88 27.20 -51.74
CA HIS A 375 -72.72 26.76 -53.13
C HIS A 375 -73.95 25.98 -53.64
N GLY A 376 -74.55 25.14 -52.81
CA GLY A 376 -75.82 24.48 -53.10
C GLY A 376 -76.98 25.47 -53.29
N LEU A 377 -77.07 26.49 -52.44
CA LEU A 377 -78.08 27.53 -52.53
C LEU A 377 -77.94 28.38 -53.81
N ILE A 378 -76.72 28.78 -54.18
CA ILE A 378 -76.47 29.59 -55.40
C ILE A 378 -76.81 28.81 -56.67
N LYS A 379 -76.62 27.48 -56.68
CA LYS A 379 -77.03 26.63 -57.81
C LYS A 379 -78.55 26.56 -57.97
N GLY A 380 -79.32 26.81 -56.91
CA GLY A 380 -80.78 26.78 -56.94
C GLY A 380 -81.40 25.37 -56.96
N PRO A 381 -82.70 25.26 -56.66
CA PRO A 381 -83.44 24.00 -56.67
C PRO A 381 -83.42 23.29 -58.04
N LEU A 382 -83.44 21.96 -58.01
CA LEU A 382 -83.50 21.10 -59.19
C LEU A 382 -84.91 21.02 -59.83
N SER A 383 -85.94 21.58 -59.19
CA SER A 383 -87.32 21.41 -59.63
C SER A 383 -87.55 22.09 -60.98
N LYS A 384 -87.75 21.30 -62.03
CA LYS A 384 -88.12 21.77 -63.38
C LYS A 384 -89.60 22.16 -63.50
N VAL A 385 -90.38 22.00 -62.43
CA VAL A 385 -91.85 22.14 -62.48
C VAL A 385 -92.27 23.61 -62.41
N HIS A 386 -91.41 24.50 -61.91
CA HIS A 386 -91.72 25.91 -61.71
C HIS A 386 -90.66 26.83 -62.31
N LEU A 387 -91.00 27.45 -63.46
CA LEU A 387 -90.16 28.44 -64.16
C LEU A 387 -89.77 29.65 -63.29
N GLU A 388 -90.59 29.95 -62.27
CA GLU A 388 -90.40 31.10 -61.38
C GLU A 388 -89.41 30.83 -60.23
N THR A 389 -89.17 29.57 -59.86
CA THR A 389 -88.33 29.23 -58.71
C THR A 389 -86.88 29.01 -59.12
N ALA A 390 -86.06 30.07 -59.02
CA ALA A 390 -84.58 30.04 -58.93
C ALA A 390 -83.89 28.85 -59.60
N GLU A 391 -84.25 28.54 -60.85
CA GLU A 391 -83.73 27.36 -61.53
C GLU A 391 -82.24 27.55 -61.83
N LYS A 392 -81.48 26.44 -61.89
CA LYS A 392 -80.10 26.42 -62.39
C LYS A 392 -79.97 27.23 -63.68
N LEU A 393 -78.83 27.89 -63.87
CA LEU A 393 -78.51 28.67 -65.08
C LEU A 393 -78.63 27.86 -66.38
N ASP A 394 -78.67 26.53 -66.28
CA ASP A 394 -78.97 25.56 -67.33
C ASP A 394 -80.42 25.53 -67.83
N ARG A 395 -81.32 26.35 -67.25
CA ARG A 395 -82.75 26.31 -67.60
C ARG A 395 -82.96 26.45 -69.11
N PRO A 396 -83.85 25.63 -69.72
CA PRO A 396 -84.09 25.65 -71.16
C PRO A 396 -84.34 27.06 -71.71
N LEU A 397 -84.99 27.93 -70.93
CA LEU A 397 -85.29 29.31 -71.29
C LEU A 397 -84.02 30.18 -71.43
N VAL A 398 -83.07 30.11 -70.50
CA VAL A 398 -81.78 30.83 -70.61
C VAL A 398 -80.95 30.25 -71.75
N ARG A 399 -80.92 28.91 -71.87
CA ARG A 399 -80.22 28.24 -72.98
C ARG A 399 -80.81 28.63 -74.33
N MET A 400 -82.13 28.81 -74.44
CA MET A 400 -82.78 29.31 -75.66
C MET A 400 -82.46 30.78 -75.92
N TYR A 401 -82.54 31.64 -74.90
CA TYR A 401 -82.22 33.06 -75.04
C TYR A 401 -80.76 33.26 -75.49
N GLN A 402 -79.82 32.48 -74.95
CA GLN A 402 -78.40 32.51 -75.29
C GLN A 402 -78.04 31.85 -76.64
N ARG A 403 -78.98 31.30 -77.42
CA ARG A 403 -78.69 30.73 -78.75
C ARG A 403 -78.25 31.77 -79.78
N HIS A 404 -78.54 33.06 -79.55
CA HIS A 404 -78.21 34.15 -80.46
C HIS A 404 -77.02 34.98 -79.95
N VAL A 405 -76.20 35.47 -80.87
CA VAL A 405 -75.09 36.38 -80.55
C VAL A 405 -75.70 37.73 -80.13
N GLY A 406 -75.39 38.21 -78.92
CA GLY A 406 -75.86 39.49 -78.37
C GLY A 406 -76.89 39.40 -77.24
N THR A 407 -77.40 38.21 -76.92
CA THR A 407 -78.40 37.98 -75.85
C THR A 407 -77.76 37.42 -74.57
N GLN A 408 -76.57 37.91 -74.20
CA GLN A 408 -75.93 37.55 -72.94
C GLN A 408 -76.65 38.23 -71.77
N LEU A 409 -77.11 37.43 -70.81
CA LEU A 409 -77.62 37.95 -69.53
C LEU A 409 -76.43 38.25 -68.61
N PRO A 410 -76.12 39.52 -68.28
CA PRO A 410 -75.00 39.85 -67.41
C PRO A 410 -75.16 39.27 -66.00
N GLU A 411 -76.40 39.08 -65.52
CA GLU A 411 -76.68 38.45 -64.23
C GLU A 411 -76.24 36.98 -64.23
N ALA A 412 -76.54 36.24 -65.31
CA ALA A 412 -76.14 34.84 -65.43
C ALA A 412 -74.62 34.68 -65.44
N ALA A 413 -73.91 35.57 -66.16
CA ALA A 413 -72.45 35.60 -66.16
C ALA A 413 -71.87 35.91 -64.77
N ARG A 414 -72.45 36.89 -64.05
CA ARG A 414 -72.04 37.22 -62.67
C ARG A 414 -72.29 36.07 -61.68
N LEU A 415 -73.41 35.36 -61.82
CA LEU A 415 -73.71 34.20 -60.98
C LEU A 415 -72.73 33.06 -61.25
N ALA A 416 -72.43 32.76 -62.52
CA ALA A 416 -71.42 31.77 -62.89
C ALA A 416 -70.04 32.13 -62.32
N GLN A 417 -69.61 33.40 -62.47
CA GLN A 417 -68.38 33.88 -61.85
C GLN A 417 -68.38 33.75 -60.33
N GLY A 418 -69.52 34.01 -59.67
CA GLY A 418 -69.69 33.83 -58.23
C GLY A 418 -69.57 32.36 -57.80
N THR A 419 -70.22 31.45 -58.53
CA THR A 419 -70.10 30.01 -58.28
C THR A 419 -68.69 29.51 -58.48
N ASP A 420 -68.01 29.96 -59.52
CA ASP A 420 -66.63 29.54 -59.82
C ASP A 420 -65.66 30.03 -58.75
N LYS A 421 -65.79 31.30 -58.32
CA LYS A 421 -65.00 31.83 -57.19
C LYS A 421 -65.25 31.04 -55.91
N LEU A 422 -66.50 30.72 -55.61
CA LEU A 422 -66.85 29.93 -54.42
C LEU A 422 -66.27 28.52 -54.50
N GLN A 423 -66.38 27.86 -55.66
CA GLN A 423 -65.79 26.54 -55.88
C GLN A 423 -64.26 26.58 -55.73
N CYS A 424 -63.59 27.59 -56.29
CA CYS A 424 -62.16 27.81 -56.09
C CYS A 424 -61.82 27.97 -54.60
N HIS A 425 -62.60 28.75 -53.84
CA HIS A 425 -62.40 28.90 -52.40
C HIS A 425 -62.59 27.60 -51.61
N ILE A 426 -63.60 26.79 -51.97
CA ILE A 426 -63.81 25.46 -51.39
C ILE A 426 -62.56 24.60 -51.62
N THR A 427 -62.10 24.48 -52.87
CA THR A 427 -60.91 23.66 -53.19
C THR A 427 -59.64 24.16 -52.49
N TYR A 428 -59.50 25.47 -52.30
CA TYR A 428 -58.39 26.07 -51.56
C TYR A 428 -58.46 25.73 -50.07
N LEU A 429 -59.64 25.82 -49.46
CA LEU A 429 -59.83 25.49 -48.05
C LEU A 429 -59.66 23.99 -47.78
N GLU A 430 -60.05 23.13 -48.72
CA GLU A 430 -59.78 21.70 -48.64
C GLU A 430 -58.28 21.41 -48.57
N LYS A 431 -57.48 22.02 -49.46
CA LYS A 431 -56.01 21.91 -49.41
C LYS A 431 -55.45 22.38 -48.07
N ASN A 432 -55.89 23.53 -47.56
CA ASN A 432 -55.45 24.03 -46.27
C ASN A 432 -55.85 23.10 -45.11
N LEU A 433 -57.04 22.50 -45.17
CA LEU A 433 -57.50 21.52 -44.20
C LEU A 433 -56.64 20.26 -44.23
N ASP A 434 -56.28 19.77 -45.41
CA ASP A 434 -55.39 18.63 -45.57
C ASP A 434 -53.99 18.92 -45.00
N GLU A 435 -53.44 20.11 -45.25
CA GLU A 435 -52.19 20.56 -44.65
C GLU A 435 -52.27 20.66 -43.12
N LEU A 436 -53.37 21.22 -42.58
CA LEU A 436 -53.61 21.28 -41.13
C LEU A 436 -53.74 19.90 -40.51
N LEU A 437 -54.41 18.95 -41.18
CA LEU A 437 -54.55 17.57 -40.71
C LEU A 437 -53.21 16.83 -40.76
N ALA A 438 -52.40 17.03 -41.81
CA ALA A 438 -51.08 16.44 -41.93
C ALA A 438 -50.13 16.97 -40.85
N THR A 439 -50.09 18.28 -40.64
CA THR A 439 -49.30 18.91 -39.57
C THR A 439 -49.76 18.49 -38.18
N HIS A 440 -51.07 18.36 -37.95
CA HIS A 440 -51.61 17.83 -36.69
C HIS A 440 -51.15 16.39 -36.43
N LYS A 441 -51.18 15.51 -37.44
CA LYS A 441 -50.65 14.13 -37.33
C LYS A 441 -49.15 14.12 -36.98
N ASN A 442 -48.36 14.98 -37.64
CA ASN A 442 -46.93 15.11 -37.37
C ASN A 442 -46.64 15.60 -35.95
N LEU A 443 -47.39 16.59 -35.45
CA LEU A 443 -47.25 17.06 -34.08
C LEU A 443 -47.69 16.01 -33.06
N SER A 444 -48.76 15.26 -33.32
CA SER A 444 -49.23 14.17 -32.46
C SER A 444 -48.18 13.07 -32.35
N TRP A 445 -47.56 12.71 -33.48
CA TRP A 445 -46.42 11.80 -33.51
C TRP A 445 -45.22 12.35 -32.72
N GLY A 446 -44.88 13.63 -32.92
CA GLY A 446 -43.81 14.32 -32.18
C GLY A 446 -44.06 14.33 -30.67
N LEU A 447 -45.30 14.60 -30.24
CA LEU A 447 -45.71 14.56 -28.83
C LEU A 447 -45.52 13.15 -28.25
N ASN A 448 -45.97 12.12 -28.97
CA ASN A 448 -45.78 10.73 -28.53
C ASN A 448 -44.29 10.37 -28.40
N CYS A 449 -43.46 10.81 -29.36
CA CYS A 449 -42.02 10.60 -29.27
C CYS A 449 -41.41 11.30 -28.04
N LYS A 450 -41.85 12.53 -27.73
CA LYS A 450 -41.43 13.25 -26.52
C LYS A 450 -41.90 12.59 -25.23
N ASN A 451 -43.10 12.01 -25.21
CA ASN A 451 -43.61 11.23 -24.08
C ASN A 451 -42.70 10.04 -23.76
N ILE A 452 -42.41 9.22 -24.77
CA ILE A 452 -41.53 8.05 -24.63
C ILE A 452 -40.12 8.50 -24.23
N GLY A 453 -39.60 9.56 -24.86
CA GLY A 453 -38.29 10.12 -24.53
C GLY A 453 -38.19 10.54 -23.05
N HIS A 454 -39.18 11.28 -22.56
CA HIS A 454 -39.25 11.72 -21.15
C HIS A 454 -39.36 10.53 -20.18
N GLU A 455 -40.18 9.53 -20.51
CA GLU A 455 -40.33 8.34 -19.68
C GLU A 455 -39.02 7.55 -19.57
N VAL A 456 -38.31 7.37 -20.69
CA VAL A 456 -37.01 6.69 -20.73
C VAL A 456 -35.98 7.43 -19.88
N ASP A 457 -35.82 8.75 -20.04
CA ASP A 457 -34.85 9.50 -19.23
C ASP A 457 -35.24 9.51 -17.73
N GLY A 458 -36.54 9.59 -17.42
CA GLY A 458 -37.05 9.42 -16.07
C GLY A 458 -36.74 8.04 -15.49
N ASN A 459 -36.84 6.97 -16.28
CA ASN A 459 -36.45 5.62 -15.90
C ASN A 459 -34.94 5.51 -15.63
N VAL A 460 -34.09 6.18 -16.43
CA VAL A 460 -32.63 6.22 -16.21
C VAL A 460 -32.31 6.90 -14.88
N VAL A 461 -32.92 8.06 -14.60
CA VAL A 461 -32.72 8.76 -13.31
C VAL A 461 -33.16 7.89 -12.14
N ARG A 462 -34.33 7.24 -12.23
CA ARG A 462 -34.82 6.31 -11.21
C ARG A 462 -33.89 5.12 -11.01
N LEU A 463 -33.37 4.52 -12.08
CA LEU A 463 -32.39 3.44 -12.00
C LEU A 463 -31.17 3.89 -11.19
N ARG A 464 -30.60 5.05 -11.55
CA ARG A 464 -29.39 5.58 -10.89
C ARG A 464 -29.63 5.87 -9.41
N LEU A 465 -30.79 6.44 -9.05
CA LEU A 465 -31.15 6.69 -7.66
C LEU A 465 -31.33 5.40 -6.85
N ARG A 466 -31.99 4.38 -7.41
CA ARG A 466 -32.14 3.07 -6.77
C ARG A 466 -30.79 2.39 -6.56
N GLN A 467 -29.95 2.37 -7.59
CA GLN A 467 -28.65 1.72 -7.56
C GLN A 467 -27.61 2.46 -6.70
N ARG A 468 -27.81 3.76 -6.43
CA ARG A 468 -26.97 4.52 -5.48
C ARG A 468 -27.09 4.03 -4.05
N GLN A 469 -28.18 3.32 -3.70
CA GLN A 469 -28.40 2.89 -2.33
C GLN A 469 -27.32 1.86 -1.89
N PRO A 470 -26.78 1.98 -0.66
CA PRO A 470 -25.66 1.15 -0.20
C PRO A 470 -25.93 -0.37 -0.18
N HIS A 471 -27.19 -0.77 -0.07
CA HIS A 471 -27.56 -2.19 0.05
C HIS A 471 -27.53 -2.95 -1.27
N VAL A 472 -27.44 -2.25 -2.41
CA VAL A 472 -27.37 -2.93 -3.71
C VAL A 472 -25.92 -3.29 -3.98
N CYS A 473 -25.54 -4.57 -3.85
CA CYS A 473 -24.18 -4.99 -4.13
C CYS A 473 -23.92 -5.13 -5.63
N TYR A 474 -22.65 -5.13 -6.04
CA TYR A 474 -22.25 -5.29 -7.43
C TYR A 474 -22.81 -6.58 -8.07
N GLU A 475 -22.79 -7.69 -7.33
CA GLU A 475 -23.30 -8.99 -7.81
C GLU A 475 -24.81 -8.95 -8.08
N GLN A 476 -25.59 -8.31 -7.20
CA GLN A 476 -27.02 -8.09 -7.41
C GLN A 476 -27.26 -7.22 -8.65
N ALA A 477 -26.48 -6.14 -8.81
CA ALA A 477 -26.57 -5.28 -9.98
C ALA A 477 -26.22 -6.03 -11.29
N GLN A 478 -25.27 -6.98 -11.25
CA GLN A 478 -24.94 -7.83 -12.40
C GLN A 478 -26.07 -8.80 -12.76
N ARG A 479 -26.74 -9.42 -11.79
CA ARG A 479 -27.89 -10.31 -12.05
C ARG A 479 -29.01 -9.55 -12.76
N LEU A 480 -29.28 -8.33 -12.30
CA LEU A 480 -30.21 -7.43 -12.97
C LEU A 480 -29.79 -7.10 -14.41
N VAL A 481 -28.51 -7.14 -14.80
CA VAL A 481 -28.13 -6.94 -16.21
C VAL A 481 -28.48 -8.13 -17.10
N LYS A 482 -28.42 -9.36 -16.56
CA LYS A 482 -28.68 -10.57 -17.33
C LYS A 482 -30.16 -10.80 -17.56
N ASP A 483 -30.99 -10.45 -16.58
CA ASP A 483 -32.44 -10.74 -16.61
C ASP A 483 -33.28 -9.60 -17.21
N TRP A 484 -32.68 -8.42 -17.42
CA TRP A 484 -33.46 -7.22 -17.77
C TRP A 484 -33.51 -6.99 -19.28
N ASP A 485 -34.50 -7.62 -19.91
CA ASP A 485 -35.10 -7.13 -21.15
C ASP A 485 -36.29 -6.22 -20.78
N PRO A 486 -36.30 -4.92 -21.12
CA PRO A 486 -37.41 -4.02 -20.79
C PRO A 486 -38.76 -4.45 -21.36
N ARG A 487 -38.79 -5.39 -22.31
CA ARG A 487 -40.03 -6.01 -22.79
C ARG A 487 -40.67 -6.97 -21.78
N THR A 488 -39.90 -7.45 -20.81
CA THR A 488 -40.35 -8.35 -19.74
C THR A 488 -40.31 -7.63 -18.39
N PRO A 489 -41.46 -7.26 -17.81
CA PRO A 489 -41.48 -6.74 -16.46
C PRO A 489 -41.00 -7.82 -15.47
N PRO A 490 -40.27 -7.45 -14.40
CA PRO A 490 -39.81 -8.41 -13.42
C PRO A 490 -41.02 -9.10 -12.76
N PRO A 491 -40.97 -10.43 -12.54
CA PRO A 491 -42.06 -11.17 -11.93
C PRO A 491 -42.33 -10.59 -10.54
N ARG A 492 -43.59 -10.17 -10.31
CA ARG A 492 -44.05 -9.69 -9.00
C ARG A 492 -43.66 -10.73 -7.96
N SER A 493 -42.76 -10.36 -7.05
CA SER A 493 -42.46 -11.12 -5.85
C SER A 493 -43.79 -11.38 -5.15
N LYS A 494 -44.19 -12.65 -5.10
CA LYS A 494 -45.36 -13.10 -4.34
C LYS A 494 -45.15 -12.63 -2.90
N SER A 495 -45.81 -11.54 -2.54
CA SER A 495 -46.00 -11.15 -1.16
C SER A 495 -46.68 -12.33 -0.50
N SER A 496 -45.98 -12.96 0.43
CA SER A 496 -46.49 -13.89 1.40
C SER A 496 -47.61 -13.19 2.18
N ALA A 497 -48.82 -13.29 1.65
CA ALA A 497 -50.03 -13.20 2.45
C ALA A 497 -50.22 -14.60 3.00
N ASP A 498 -49.59 -14.87 4.14
CA ASP A 498 -50.04 -15.95 5.00
C ASP A 498 -51.30 -15.46 5.73
N PRO A 499 -52.31 -16.34 5.90
CA PRO A 499 -53.70 -15.99 6.19
C PRO A 499 -53.98 -15.42 7.57
#